data_AF-A0A8T4V001-F1
#
_entry.id   AF-A0A8T4V001-F1
#
_cell.length_a   1.000
_cell.length_b   1.000
_cell.length_c   1.000
_cell.angle_alpha   90.00
_cell.angle_beta   90.00
_cell.angle_gamma   90.00
#
_symmetry.space_group_name_H-M   'P 1'
#
loop_
_entity.id
_entity.type
_entity.pdbx_description
1 polymer ?
#
loop_
_entity_poly.entity_id
_entity_poly.type
_entity_poly.pdbx_seq_one_letter_code
_entity_poly.pdbx_strand_id
1 'polypeptide(L)'
;MKYDFVVLGATGMQGRIVSRDLLENGYSVLLCGRDKPRVEQILNKYDKTSFQFVDIRDIHNALKVLKKSGSSVVVNCMEGDFNLTALQLSIKAGANCLDLGSEIWMTKEQFKLNDLLQRKELISITGCGSVPGIGNVMLTHAANKLDKVIDIEVGFSWDSNIKKFVVPFSIKSIIEEFTDPAPVVENKKFIKKTPLDSVIVDHHREIGKQKEFFVRHPETYTFYKYFKDKGVKNIRFYAGFPQHSFEKILAMIDLGFGSKEEIFFNGVKIAPVDFLTEVLKRIEVPKGYKEEENLWVKISGEKNREKKTILMECIVPTINGWHDAGCNIDTGMPASIMAQMVKNEIIKEKGSFAPEAIVPPEPFFKELRRRKMIVYESGRVIN
;
A
#
# COMPACT_ATOMS: atom_id res chain seq x y z
N MET A 1 6.02 -1.49 30.38
CA MET A 1 4.85 -2.11 29.71
C MET A 1 5.38 -2.80 28.45
N LYS A 2 5.02 -4.06 28.24
CA LYS A 2 5.29 -4.77 26.98
C LYS A 2 4.16 -4.45 26.01
N TYR A 3 4.47 -3.98 24.81
CA TYR A 3 3.47 -3.69 23.78
C TYR A 3 3.25 -4.88 22.86
N ASP A 4 2.05 -4.99 22.28
CA ASP A 4 1.78 -6.00 21.25
C ASP A 4 2.39 -5.60 19.90
N PHE A 5 2.38 -4.29 19.62
CA PHE A 5 2.87 -3.69 18.38
C PHE A 5 3.69 -2.42 18.64
N VAL A 6 4.66 -2.18 17.77
CA VAL A 6 5.23 -0.84 17.55
C VAL A 6 4.82 -0.36 16.17
N VAL A 7 4.33 0.88 16.07
CA VAL A 7 4.05 1.51 14.78
C VAL A 7 5.09 2.61 14.54
N LEU A 8 6.00 2.40 13.60
CA LEU A 8 6.93 3.43 13.13
C LEU A 8 6.22 4.31 12.10
N GLY A 9 6.40 5.63 12.18
CA GLY A 9 5.64 6.56 11.36
C GLY A 9 4.19 6.75 11.84
N ALA A 10 3.91 6.50 13.11
CA ALA A 10 2.57 6.62 13.71
C ALA A 10 1.94 8.02 13.57
N THR A 11 2.75 9.04 13.36
CA THR A 11 2.31 10.44 13.16
C THR A 11 1.94 10.75 11.71
N GLY A 12 2.16 9.81 10.79
CA GLY A 12 1.70 9.85 9.40
C GLY A 12 0.25 9.35 9.25
N MET A 13 -0.32 9.50 8.06
CA MET A 13 -1.73 9.16 7.80
C MET A 13 -2.00 7.67 8.01
N GLN A 14 -1.24 6.81 7.33
CA GLN A 14 -1.39 5.35 7.47
C GLN A 14 -1.04 4.87 8.88
N GLY A 15 0.02 5.42 9.47
CA GLY A 15 0.42 5.07 10.84
C GLY A 15 -0.67 5.35 11.88
N ARG A 16 -1.45 6.44 11.74
CA ARG A 16 -2.60 6.72 12.61
C ARG A 16 -3.73 5.72 12.43
N ILE A 17 -4.04 5.35 11.19
CA ILE A 17 -5.09 4.36 10.88
C ILE A 17 -4.69 2.99 11.47
N VAL A 18 -3.47 2.52 11.19
CA VAL A 18 -2.92 1.28 11.77
C VAL A 18 -2.98 1.31 13.29
N SER A 19 -2.45 2.37 13.91
CA SER A 19 -2.41 2.48 15.38
C SER A 19 -3.80 2.42 15.99
N ARG A 20 -4.76 3.15 15.41
CA ARG A 20 -6.13 3.17 15.90
C ARG A 20 -6.83 1.83 15.70
N ASP A 21 -6.68 1.19 14.54
CA ASP A 21 -7.31 -0.11 14.27
C ASP A 21 -6.81 -1.19 15.22
N LEU A 22 -5.50 -1.24 15.47
CA LEU A 22 -4.93 -2.13 16.48
C LEU A 22 -5.50 -1.87 17.88
N LEU A 23 -5.62 -0.59 18.28
CA LEU A 23 -6.17 -0.21 19.59
C LEU A 23 -7.67 -0.53 19.73
N GLU A 24 -8.47 -0.30 18.68
CA GLU A 24 -9.90 -0.65 18.67
C GLU A 24 -10.13 -2.18 18.69
N ASN A 25 -9.15 -2.96 18.22
CA ASN A 25 -9.15 -4.42 18.37
C ASN A 25 -8.55 -4.91 19.71
N GLY A 26 -8.27 -4.00 20.65
CA GLY A 26 -7.92 -4.33 22.04
C GLY A 26 -6.45 -4.57 22.33
N TYR A 27 -5.58 -4.41 21.32
CA TYR A 27 -4.13 -4.57 21.46
C TYR A 27 -3.46 -3.34 22.09
N SER A 28 -2.25 -3.53 22.59
CA SER A 28 -1.39 -2.45 23.06
C SER A 28 -0.41 -1.98 21.98
N VAL A 29 -0.26 -0.67 21.80
CA VAL A 29 0.52 -0.09 20.70
C VAL A 29 1.46 0.99 21.20
N LEU A 30 2.75 0.89 20.82
CA LEU A 30 3.70 1.98 20.97
C LEU A 30 3.74 2.82 19.69
N LEU A 31 3.36 4.10 19.80
CA LEU A 31 3.35 5.04 18.68
C LEU A 31 4.72 5.71 18.57
N CYS A 32 5.42 5.48 17.47
CA CYS A 32 6.72 6.03 17.20
C CYS A 32 6.66 7.01 16.03
N GLY A 33 7.09 8.26 16.24
CA GLY A 33 7.14 9.28 15.20
C GLY A 33 7.84 10.54 15.65
N ARG A 34 7.73 11.61 14.84
CA ARG A 34 8.45 12.88 15.06
C ARG A 34 7.56 14.02 15.56
N ASP A 35 6.25 13.87 15.46
CA ASP A 35 5.27 14.93 15.70
C ASP A 35 4.14 14.44 16.62
N LYS A 36 4.39 14.49 17.93
CA LYS A 36 3.44 14.01 18.96
C LYS A 36 2.04 14.64 18.87
N PRO A 37 1.90 15.97 18.66
CA PRO A 37 0.58 16.61 18.49
C PRO A 37 -0.36 15.87 17.52
N ARG A 38 0.16 15.30 16.43
CA ARG A 38 -0.66 14.57 15.43
C ARG A 38 -1.33 13.30 15.95
N VAL A 39 -0.90 12.78 17.11
CA VAL A 39 -1.44 11.55 17.70
C VAL A 39 -2.06 11.77 19.08
N GLU A 40 -2.17 13.01 19.55
CA GLU A 40 -2.72 13.32 20.88
C GLU A 40 -4.15 12.81 21.06
N GLN A 41 -4.99 12.90 20.02
CA GLN A 41 -6.35 12.36 20.08
C GLN A 41 -6.36 10.85 20.30
N ILE A 42 -5.40 10.11 19.74
CA ILE A 42 -5.26 8.66 19.98
C ILE A 42 -4.77 8.42 21.42
N LEU A 43 -3.75 9.16 21.86
CA LEU A 43 -3.19 9.03 23.21
C LEU A 43 -4.21 9.36 24.31
N ASN A 44 -5.11 10.31 24.08
CA ASN A 44 -6.14 10.71 25.04
C ASN A 44 -7.34 9.77 25.05
N LYS A 45 -7.56 9.01 23.97
CA LYS A 45 -8.74 8.15 23.80
C LYS A 45 -8.50 6.72 24.26
N TYR A 46 -7.26 6.23 24.18
CA TYR A 46 -6.93 4.83 24.48
C TYR A 46 -5.86 4.73 25.58
N ASP A 47 -6.04 3.81 26.52
CA ASP A 47 -5.12 3.66 27.66
C ASP A 47 -3.95 2.70 27.38
N LYS A 48 -4.11 1.77 26.43
CA LYS A 48 -3.09 0.76 26.09
C LYS A 48 -2.04 1.29 25.10
N THR A 49 -1.69 2.56 25.20
CA THR A 49 -0.81 3.22 24.24
C THR A 49 0.07 4.26 24.90
N SER A 50 1.22 4.49 24.29
CA SER A 50 2.06 5.65 24.60
C SER A 50 2.82 6.09 23.35
N PHE A 51 3.49 7.24 23.47
CA PHE A 51 4.30 7.80 22.41
C PHE A 51 5.79 7.77 22.75
N GLN A 52 6.62 7.51 21.75
CA GLN A 52 8.06 7.75 21.80
C GLN A 52 8.49 8.52 20.57
N PHE A 53 9.32 9.54 20.78
CA PHE A 53 9.98 10.22 19.67
C PHE A 53 10.99 9.26 19.03
N VAL A 54 10.82 8.99 17.74
CA VAL A 54 11.74 8.17 16.96
C VAL A 54 12.00 8.86 15.64
N ASP A 55 13.26 9.23 15.43
CA ASP A 55 13.84 9.47 14.11
C ASP A 55 14.61 8.21 13.72
N ILE A 56 14.19 7.55 12.65
CA ILE A 56 14.80 6.28 12.21
C ILE A 56 16.27 6.45 11.79
N ARG A 57 16.69 7.68 11.48
CA ARG A 57 18.08 8.01 11.15
C ARG A 57 18.99 7.95 12.38
N ASP A 58 18.45 8.11 13.58
CA ASP A 58 19.14 7.77 14.82
C ASP A 58 18.97 6.27 15.11
N ILE A 59 19.82 5.48 14.46
CA ILE A 59 19.82 4.01 14.53
C ILE A 59 19.93 3.51 15.98
N HIS A 60 20.73 4.19 16.82
CA HIS A 60 20.95 3.77 18.20
C HIS A 60 19.69 4.00 19.04
N ASN A 61 19.09 5.19 18.98
CA ASN A 61 17.86 5.46 19.70
C ASN A 61 16.70 4.59 19.20
N ALA A 62 16.53 4.47 17.88
CA ALA A 62 15.48 3.64 17.30
C ALA A 62 15.59 2.18 17.77
N LEU A 63 16.79 1.57 17.71
CA LEU A 63 17.00 0.21 18.21
C LEU A 63 16.72 0.08 19.71
N LYS A 64 17.13 1.06 20.52
CA LYS A 64 16.88 1.10 21.96
C LYS A 64 15.38 1.12 22.26
N VAL A 65 14.62 1.95 21.55
CA VAL A 65 13.15 2.05 21.68
C VAL A 65 12.50 0.73 21.28
N LEU A 66 12.86 0.15 20.14
CA LEU A 66 12.31 -1.14 19.69
C LEU A 66 12.56 -2.25 20.71
N LYS A 67 13.80 -2.39 21.21
CA LYS A 67 14.11 -3.39 22.25
C LYS A 67 13.35 -3.15 23.56
N LYS A 68 13.27 -1.89 24.02
CA LYS A 68 12.57 -1.54 25.27
C LYS A 68 11.05 -1.74 25.17
N SER A 69 10.47 -1.68 23.98
CA SER A 69 9.04 -1.90 23.76
C SER A 69 8.59 -3.32 24.15
N GLY A 70 9.49 -4.30 24.02
CA GLY A 70 9.19 -5.72 24.19
C GLY A 70 8.21 -6.29 23.15
N SER A 71 7.88 -5.53 22.10
CA SER A 71 6.97 -5.96 21.04
C SER A 71 7.59 -7.03 20.15
N SER A 72 6.77 -7.98 19.72
CA SER A 72 7.14 -9.01 18.74
C SER A 72 6.81 -8.62 17.29
N VAL A 73 6.11 -7.51 17.07
CA VAL A 73 5.71 -7.04 15.74
C VAL A 73 5.93 -5.53 15.61
N VAL A 74 6.61 -5.14 14.55
CA VAL A 74 6.80 -3.74 14.13
C VAL A 74 6.04 -3.54 12.82
N VAL A 75 5.18 -2.53 12.78
CA VAL A 75 4.52 -2.08 11.55
C VAL A 75 5.17 -0.76 11.14
N ASN A 76 5.85 -0.76 10.01
CA ASN A 76 6.52 0.39 9.45
C ASN A 76 5.59 1.12 8.46
N CYS A 77 5.14 2.29 8.86
CA CYS A 77 4.30 3.20 8.07
C CYS A 77 5.06 4.48 7.67
N MET A 78 6.40 4.44 7.68
CA MET A 78 7.24 5.54 7.19
C MET A 78 7.37 5.50 5.66
N GLU A 79 8.07 6.49 5.10
CA GLU A 79 8.42 6.53 3.68
C GLU A 79 9.27 5.31 3.27
N GLY A 80 9.05 4.81 2.05
CA GLY A 80 9.64 3.57 1.54
C GLY A 80 11.16 3.51 1.57
N ASP A 81 11.83 4.67 1.51
CA ASP A 81 13.29 4.80 1.61
C ASP A 81 13.85 4.24 2.93
N PHE A 82 13.04 4.21 3.99
CA PHE A 82 13.44 3.71 5.29
C PHE A 82 13.07 2.24 5.54
N ASN A 83 12.40 1.55 4.59
CA ASN A 83 11.88 0.19 4.80
C ASN A 83 12.98 -0.82 5.14
N LEU A 84 14.10 -0.81 4.42
CA LEU A 84 15.22 -1.71 4.70
C LEU A 84 15.86 -1.42 6.07
N THR A 85 15.99 -0.14 6.43
CA THR A 85 16.53 0.27 7.75
C THR A 85 15.61 -0.20 8.87
N ALA A 86 14.30 0.02 8.73
CA ALA A 86 13.30 -0.45 9.68
C ALA A 86 13.34 -1.98 9.84
N LEU A 87 13.39 -2.73 8.73
CA LEU A 87 13.52 -4.18 8.74
C LEU A 87 14.77 -4.65 9.48
N GLN A 88 15.94 -4.07 9.18
CA GLN A 88 17.20 -4.42 9.85
C GLN A 88 17.16 -4.14 11.35
N LEU A 89 16.55 -3.02 11.76
CA LEU A 89 16.37 -2.67 13.16
C LEU A 89 15.41 -3.63 13.88
N SER A 90 14.29 -4.00 13.24
CA SER A 90 13.34 -4.99 13.74
C SER A 90 14.00 -6.35 13.95
N ILE A 91 14.81 -6.81 12.98
CA ILE A 91 15.60 -8.06 13.11
C ILE A 91 16.55 -7.98 14.32
N LYS A 92 17.27 -6.87 14.49
CA LYS A 92 18.17 -6.66 15.64
C LYS A 92 17.43 -6.57 16.98
N ALA A 93 16.16 -6.17 16.97
CA ALA A 93 15.29 -6.14 18.13
C ALA A 93 14.60 -7.50 18.40
N GLY A 94 14.68 -8.46 17.47
CA GLY A 94 14.00 -9.75 17.58
C GLY A 94 12.50 -9.67 17.29
N ALA A 95 12.07 -8.74 16.44
CA ALA A 95 10.67 -8.51 16.09
C ALA A 95 10.41 -8.78 14.60
N ASN A 96 9.20 -9.28 14.32
CA ASN A 96 8.67 -9.35 12.96
C ASN A 96 8.47 -7.93 12.41
N CYS A 97 8.50 -7.77 11.09
CA CYS A 97 8.38 -6.46 10.45
C CYS A 97 7.40 -6.49 9.28
N LEU A 98 6.45 -5.57 9.27
CA LEU A 98 5.57 -5.34 8.12
C LEU A 98 5.78 -3.92 7.61
N ASP A 99 5.73 -3.69 6.31
CA ASP A 99 5.71 -2.36 5.71
C ASP A 99 4.58 -2.22 4.67
N LEU A 100 4.36 -1.00 4.21
CA LEU A 100 3.29 -0.67 3.26
C LEU A 100 3.67 -0.88 1.79
N GLY A 101 4.92 -1.22 1.49
CA GLY A 101 5.43 -1.38 0.13
C GLY A 101 6.71 -0.62 -0.12
N SER A 102 7.49 -1.12 -1.07
CA SER A 102 8.82 -0.65 -1.45
C SER A 102 8.94 -0.58 -2.96
N GLU A 103 9.91 0.18 -3.45
CA GLU A 103 10.38 0.06 -4.84
C GLU A 103 10.86 -1.36 -5.17
N ILE A 104 10.88 -1.73 -6.46
CA ILE A 104 11.36 -3.05 -6.91
C ILE A 104 12.79 -3.33 -6.42
N TRP A 105 13.69 -2.35 -6.48
CA TRP A 105 15.07 -2.54 -6.06
C TRP A 105 15.16 -2.76 -4.54
N MET A 106 14.40 -1.99 -3.76
CA MET A 106 14.36 -2.10 -2.30
C MET A 106 13.71 -3.43 -1.88
N THR A 107 12.63 -3.85 -2.55
CA THR A 107 11.99 -5.15 -2.39
C THR A 107 12.98 -6.29 -2.58
N LYS A 108 13.86 -6.20 -3.59
CA LYS A 108 14.94 -7.18 -3.81
C LYS A 108 15.93 -7.20 -2.65
N GLU A 109 16.34 -6.04 -2.13
CA GLU A 109 17.23 -5.98 -0.95
C GLU A 109 16.59 -6.57 0.30
N GLN A 110 15.29 -6.32 0.52
CA GLN A 110 14.54 -6.93 1.62
C GLN A 110 14.51 -8.46 1.48
N PHE A 111 14.24 -8.98 0.28
CA PHE A 111 14.25 -10.42 0.01
C PHE A 111 15.62 -11.09 0.19
N LYS A 112 16.74 -10.36 0.05
CA LYS A 112 18.08 -10.90 0.37
C LYS A 112 18.24 -11.24 1.85
N LEU A 113 17.41 -10.68 2.73
CA LEU A 113 17.43 -10.98 4.18
C LEU A 113 16.65 -12.25 4.55
N ASN A 114 16.10 -12.99 3.58
CA ASN A 114 15.29 -14.19 3.83
C ASN A 114 15.99 -15.20 4.76
N ASP A 115 17.21 -15.62 4.45
CA ASP A 115 17.93 -16.63 5.23
C ASP A 115 18.31 -16.14 6.63
N LEU A 116 18.51 -14.83 6.79
CA LEU A 116 18.71 -14.22 8.09
C LEU A 116 17.41 -14.25 8.92
N LEU A 117 16.28 -13.91 8.32
CA LEU A 117 14.96 -13.94 8.96
C LEU A 117 14.57 -15.36 9.36
N GLN A 118 14.78 -16.35 8.48
CA GLN A 118 14.56 -17.77 8.79
C GLN A 118 15.39 -18.22 9.99
N ARG A 119 16.71 -17.98 9.99
CA ARG A 119 17.58 -18.33 11.14
C ARG A 119 17.21 -17.62 12.44
N LYS A 120 16.55 -16.48 12.36
CA LYS A 120 16.08 -15.70 13.51
C LYS A 120 14.64 -16.03 13.91
N GLU A 121 13.97 -16.94 13.18
CA GLU A 121 12.56 -17.29 13.37
C GLU A 121 11.60 -16.09 13.25
N LEU A 122 11.94 -15.15 12.36
CA LEU A 122 11.21 -13.90 12.12
C LEU A 122 10.50 -13.89 10.77
N ILE A 123 9.44 -13.11 10.70
CA ILE A 123 8.59 -12.89 9.53
C ILE A 123 8.76 -11.43 9.09
N SER A 124 8.99 -11.24 7.79
CA SER A 124 8.89 -9.93 7.15
C SER A 124 7.89 -9.97 6.00
N ILE A 125 6.98 -9.00 5.95
CA ILE A 125 6.04 -8.84 4.83
C ILE A 125 6.18 -7.42 4.29
N THR A 126 6.61 -7.28 3.04
CA THR A 126 6.63 -5.99 2.36
C THR A 126 5.39 -5.82 1.49
N GLY A 127 4.77 -4.63 1.53
CA GLY A 127 3.57 -4.34 0.75
C GLY A 127 2.26 -4.82 1.38
N CYS A 128 1.96 -4.37 2.60
CA CYS A 128 0.79 -4.79 3.37
C CYS A 128 -0.41 -3.83 3.29
N GLY A 129 -0.51 -2.98 2.26
CA GLY A 129 -1.55 -1.96 2.10
C GLY A 129 -2.68 -2.36 1.15
N SER A 130 -3.00 -1.48 0.20
CA SER A 130 -4.04 -1.67 -0.81
C SER A 130 -3.51 -2.50 -1.98
N VAL A 131 -2.62 -1.89 -2.74
CA VAL A 131 -1.83 -2.45 -3.83
C VAL A 131 -0.45 -1.81 -3.67
N PRO A 132 0.53 -2.49 -3.05
CA PRO A 132 0.53 -3.92 -2.71
C PRO A 132 -0.21 -4.18 -1.39
N GLY A 133 -0.89 -5.33 -1.32
CA GLY A 133 -1.59 -5.82 -0.13
C GLY A 133 -2.85 -6.60 -0.47
N ILE A 134 -4.01 -5.93 -0.44
CA ILE A 134 -5.30 -6.52 -0.86
C ILE A 134 -5.21 -7.12 -2.26
N GLY A 135 -4.63 -6.39 -3.23
CA GLY A 135 -4.45 -6.88 -4.61
C GLY A 135 -3.69 -8.20 -4.69
N ASN A 136 -2.59 -8.31 -3.95
CA ASN A 136 -1.78 -9.53 -3.86
C ASN A 136 -2.60 -10.72 -3.34
N VAL A 137 -3.42 -10.51 -2.30
CA VAL A 137 -4.25 -11.58 -1.71
C VAL A 137 -5.40 -11.98 -2.64
N MET A 138 -6.02 -11.00 -3.33
CA MET A 138 -7.01 -11.25 -4.39
C MET A 138 -6.40 -12.06 -5.54
N LEU A 139 -5.20 -11.72 -5.97
CA LEU A 139 -4.47 -12.47 -7.00
C LEU A 139 -4.27 -13.92 -6.57
N THR A 140 -3.76 -14.19 -5.37
CA THR A 140 -3.55 -15.56 -4.89
C THR A 140 -4.85 -16.36 -4.83
N HIS A 141 -5.94 -15.74 -4.34
CA HIS A 141 -7.26 -16.38 -4.32
C HIS A 141 -7.71 -16.82 -5.72
N ALA A 142 -7.67 -15.92 -6.70
CA ALA A 142 -8.10 -16.20 -8.06
C ALA A 142 -7.13 -17.17 -8.78
N ALA A 143 -5.83 -16.97 -8.61
CA ALA A 143 -4.80 -17.82 -9.22
C ALA A 143 -4.93 -19.28 -8.76
N ASN A 144 -5.31 -19.55 -7.51
CA ASN A 144 -5.52 -20.92 -7.02
C ASN A 144 -6.64 -21.70 -7.75
N LYS A 145 -7.52 -21.00 -8.47
CA LYS A 145 -8.59 -21.60 -9.29
C LYS A 145 -8.17 -21.96 -10.71
N LEU A 146 -6.94 -21.61 -11.10
CA LEU A 146 -6.35 -21.89 -12.41
C LEU A 146 -5.22 -22.91 -12.29
N ASP A 147 -5.01 -23.70 -13.34
CA ASP A 147 -3.85 -24.60 -13.45
C ASP A 147 -2.64 -23.83 -14.02
N LYS A 148 -2.89 -22.94 -14.99
CA LYS A 148 -1.91 -22.00 -15.52
C LYS A 148 -2.43 -20.58 -15.42
N VAL A 149 -1.52 -19.65 -15.13
CA VAL A 149 -1.76 -18.21 -15.17
C VAL A 149 -0.98 -17.66 -16.36
N ILE A 150 -1.60 -16.90 -17.24
CA ILE A 150 -0.97 -16.37 -18.47
C ILE A 150 -0.86 -14.85 -18.38
N ASP A 151 -1.96 -14.17 -18.08
CA ASP A 151 -2.03 -12.72 -18.00
C ASP A 151 -2.52 -12.30 -16.61
N ILE A 152 -1.85 -11.30 -16.05
CA ILE A 152 -2.27 -10.62 -14.82
C ILE A 152 -2.35 -9.12 -15.13
N GLU A 153 -3.52 -8.56 -14.92
CA GLU A 153 -3.76 -7.11 -14.92
C GLU A 153 -4.26 -6.75 -13.53
N VAL A 154 -3.69 -5.72 -12.93
CA VAL A 154 -4.01 -5.27 -11.57
C VAL A 154 -4.05 -3.76 -11.59
N GLY A 155 -4.87 -3.16 -10.75
CA GLY A 155 -4.87 -1.72 -10.58
C GLY A 155 -5.74 -1.25 -9.46
N PHE A 156 -5.74 0.06 -9.30
CA PHE A 156 -6.68 0.78 -8.46
C PHE A 156 -7.30 1.90 -9.30
N SER A 157 -8.56 2.20 -9.03
CA SER A 157 -9.29 3.29 -9.67
C SER A 157 -10.24 3.89 -8.66
N TRP A 158 -10.45 5.20 -8.70
CA TRP A 158 -11.29 5.88 -7.72
C TRP A 158 -12.21 6.91 -8.38
N ASP A 159 -13.28 7.28 -7.67
CA ASP A 159 -14.08 8.43 -8.02
C ASP A 159 -14.64 9.08 -6.75
N SER A 160 -15.20 10.28 -6.88
CA SER A 160 -15.77 11.02 -5.78
C SER A 160 -17.16 11.56 -6.09
N ASN A 161 -17.96 11.75 -5.05
CA ASN A 161 -19.31 12.29 -5.19
C ASN A 161 -19.32 13.76 -5.65
N ILE A 162 -18.30 14.53 -5.31
CA ILE A 162 -18.13 15.93 -5.71
C ILE A 162 -17.03 16.00 -6.77
N LYS A 163 -17.39 16.36 -8.00
CA LYS A 163 -16.47 16.42 -9.16
C LYS A 163 -15.54 17.64 -9.12
N LYS A 164 -14.75 17.74 -8.06
CA LYS A 164 -13.67 18.71 -7.86
C LYS A 164 -12.40 17.95 -7.55
N PHE A 165 -11.27 18.55 -7.94
CA PHE A 165 -9.98 17.96 -7.59
C PHE A 165 -9.73 18.18 -6.11
N VAL A 166 -9.65 17.07 -5.41
CA VAL A 166 -9.16 16.94 -4.06
C VAL A 166 -7.93 16.06 -4.18
N VAL A 167 -6.85 16.42 -3.50
CA VAL A 167 -5.61 15.65 -3.53
C VAL A 167 -5.84 14.36 -2.71
N PRO A 168 -5.90 13.18 -3.32
CA PRO A 168 -6.28 11.95 -2.61
C PRO A 168 -5.17 11.46 -1.68
N PHE A 169 -3.92 11.51 -2.17
CA PHE A 169 -2.71 11.18 -1.42
C PHE A 169 -1.52 12.04 -1.88
N SER A 170 -0.29 11.64 -1.56
CA SER A 170 0.95 12.35 -1.94
C SER A 170 0.95 12.80 -3.41
N ILE A 171 0.81 14.12 -3.66
CA ILE A 171 0.83 14.67 -5.03
C ILE A 171 2.13 14.36 -5.76
N LYS A 172 3.26 14.29 -5.04
CA LYS A 172 4.55 13.88 -5.61
C LYS A 172 4.48 12.46 -6.16
N SER A 173 3.86 11.55 -5.41
CA SER A 173 3.70 10.15 -5.82
C SER A 173 2.72 10.03 -6.99
N ILE A 174 1.62 10.79 -6.98
CA ILE A 174 0.69 10.87 -8.12
C ILE A 174 1.42 11.38 -9.37
N ILE A 175 2.25 12.42 -9.26
CA ILE A 175 2.99 12.93 -10.41
C ILE A 175 3.96 11.87 -10.94
N GLU A 176 4.66 11.15 -10.04
CA GLU A 176 5.52 10.03 -10.42
C GLU A 176 4.76 8.93 -11.18
N GLU A 177 3.49 8.65 -10.85
CA GLU A 177 2.67 7.70 -11.60
C GLU A 177 2.45 8.12 -13.06
N PHE A 178 2.29 9.43 -13.31
CA PHE A 178 2.11 9.97 -14.67
C PHE A 178 3.43 10.09 -15.44
N THR A 179 4.57 10.26 -14.76
CA THR A 179 5.84 10.61 -15.40
C THR A 179 6.88 9.49 -15.41
N ASP A 180 6.93 8.64 -14.38
CA ASP A 180 7.97 7.63 -14.26
C ASP A 180 7.67 6.43 -15.16
N PRO A 181 8.67 5.91 -15.91
CA PRO A 181 8.46 4.74 -16.75
C PRO A 181 7.95 3.52 -15.97
N ALA A 182 6.78 3.00 -16.39
CA ALA A 182 6.12 1.87 -15.77
C ALA A 182 6.81 0.55 -16.16
N PRO A 183 7.26 -0.28 -15.20
CA PRO A 183 7.72 -1.62 -15.48
C PRO A 183 6.52 -2.50 -15.84
N VAL A 184 6.64 -3.29 -16.90
CA VAL A 184 5.66 -4.32 -17.25
C VAL A 184 6.40 -5.61 -17.58
N VAL A 185 5.70 -6.74 -17.44
CA VAL A 185 6.18 -8.02 -17.97
C VAL A 185 5.42 -8.28 -19.27
N GLU A 186 6.13 -8.49 -20.38
CA GLU A 186 5.55 -8.89 -21.66
C GLU A 186 6.31 -10.08 -22.20
N ASN A 187 5.60 -11.17 -22.51
CA ASN A 187 6.18 -12.42 -22.96
C ASN A 187 7.36 -12.88 -22.07
N LYS A 188 7.17 -12.78 -20.75
CA LYS A 188 8.16 -13.11 -19.70
C LYS A 188 9.38 -12.20 -19.63
N LYS A 189 9.39 -11.06 -20.33
CA LYS A 189 10.48 -10.08 -20.30
C LYS A 189 10.03 -8.81 -19.58
N PHE A 190 10.89 -8.30 -18.71
CA PHE A 190 10.69 -7.00 -18.10
C PHE A 190 11.05 -5.90 -19.10
N ILE A 191 10.11 -5.02 -19.38
CA ILE A 191 10.31 -3.82 -20.20
C ILE A 191 9.73 -2.61 -19.47
N LYS A 192 10.03 -1.41 -19.96
CA LYS A 192 9.46 -0.17 -19.45
C LYS A 192 8.58 0.48 -20.51
N LYS A 193 7.47 1.07 -20.08
CA LYS A 193 6.56 1.83 -20.95
C LYS A 193 6.35 3.22 -20.38
N THR A 194 6.20 4.20 -21.25
CA THR A 194 5.76 5.54 -20.86
C THR A 194 4.31 5.43 -20.37
N PRO A 195 3.97 5.97 -19.17
CA PRO A 195 2.62 5.85 -18.62
C PRO A 195 1.54 6.30 -19.61
N LEU A 196 1.62 7.55 -20.10
CA LEU A 196 0.55 8.14 -20.91
C LEU A 196 0.43 7.57 -22.34
N ASP A 197 1.40 6.78 -22.83
CA ASP A 197 1.28 6.06 -24.11
C ASP A 197 0.35 4.83 -24.00
N SER A 198 -0.09 4.48 -22.79
CA SER A 198 -0.88 3.27 -22.50
C SER A 198 -2.30 3.55 -22.03
N VAL A 199 -2.79 4.77 -22.23
CA VAL A 199 -4.12 5.17 -21.76
C VAL A 199 -5.21 4.33 -22.40
N ILE A 200 -6.04 3.72 -21.56
CA ILE A 200 -7.27 3.02 -21.91
C ILE A 200 -8.45 3.62 -21.13
N VAL A 201 -9.67 3.24 -21.53
CA VAL A 201 -10.88 3.50 -20.75
C VAL A 201 -11.47 2.17 -20.37
N ASP A 202 -11.60 1.92 -19.07
CA ASP A 202 -12.28 0.74 -18.53
C ASP A 202 -13.47 1.14 -17.65
N HIS A 203 -14.33 0.19 -17.34
CA HIS A 203 -15.51 0.39 -16.51
C HIS A 203 -15.45 -0.48 -15.26
N HIS A 204 -15.51 0.19 -14.11
CA HIS A 204 -15.44 -0.42 -12.79
C HIS A 204 -16.78 -0.42 -12.09
N ARG A 205 -16.99 -1.41 -11.21
CA ARG A 205 -18.16 -1.44 -10.33
C ARG A 205 -18.14 -0.20 -9.41
N GLU A 206 -19.35 0.31 -9.10
CA GLU A 206 -19.63 1.52 -8.30
C GLU A 206 -19.11 2.85 -8.88
N ILE A 207 -17.89 2.90 -9.43
CA ILE A 207 -17.23 4.14 -9.85
C ILE A 207 -17.29 4.41 -11.37
N GLY A 208 -17.85 3.49 -12.15
CA GLY A 208 -18.12 3.68 -13.57
C GLY A 208 -16.87 3.77 -14.46
N LYS A 209 -16.92 4.60 -15.49
CA LYS A 209 -15.86 4.72 -16.50
C LYS A 209 -14.65 5.50 -15.98
N GLN A 210 -13.46 4.93 -16.11
CA GLN A 210 -12.20 5.51 -15.67
C GLN A 210 -11.17 5.54 -16.80
N LYS A 211 -10.33 6.59 -16.82
CA LYS A 211 -9.13 6.61 -17.66
C LYS A 211 -8.00 5.97 -16.87
N GLU A 212 -7.36 4.97 -17.46
CA GLU A 212 -6.34 4.18 -16.79
C GLU A 212 -5.11 4.05 -17.66
N PHE A 213 -3.95 3.91 -17.02
CA PHE A 213 -2.68 3.81 -17.71
C PHE A 213 -1.67 3.06 -16.84
N PHE A 214 -0.61 2.55 -17.47
CA PHE A 214 0.44 1.83 -16.76
C PHE A 214 1.19 2.74 -15.80
N VAL A 215 1.41 2.26 -14.57
CA VAL A 215 2.16 2.99 -13.56
C VAL A 215 3.28 2.14 -12.95
N ARG A 216 4.23 2.83 -12.32
CA ARG A 216 5.35 2.19 -11.63
C ARG A 216 4.88 1.50 -10.34
N HIS A 217 4.93 0.16 -10.32
CA HIS A 217 4.48 -0.60 -9.16
C HIS A 217 5.31 -1.88 -8.89
N PRO A 218 5.67 -2.20 -7.62
CA PRO A 218 6.50 -3.37 -7.28
C PRO A 218 5.86 -4.72 -7.52
N GLU A 219 4.52 -4.81 -7.57
CA GLU A 219 3.79 -6.05 -7.83
C GLU A 219 4.17 -6.69 -9.17
N THR A 220 4.59 -5.89 -10.15
CA THR A 220 5.12 -6.39 -11.43
C THR A 220 6.31 -7.35 -11.24
N TYR A 221 7.15 -7.09 -10.24
CA TYR A 221 8.26 -7.95 -9.87
C TYR A 221 7.83 -9.13 -9.00
N THR A 222 7.03 -8.89 -7.95
CA THR A 222 6.66 -9.93 -6.99
C THR A 222 5.71 -10.96 -7.61
N PHE A 223 4.71 -10.52 -8.39
CA PHE A 223 3.82 -11.42 -9.11
C PHE A 223 4.58 -12.29 -10.09
N TYR A 224 5.54 -11.73 -10.85
CA TYR A 224 6.36 -12.56 -11.72
C TYR A 224 7.18 -13.57 -10.91
N LYS A 225 7.81 -13.14 -9.81
CA LYS A 225 8.61 -14.01 -8.93
C LYS A 225 7.81 -15.21 -8.44
N TYR A 226 6.56 -15.02 -8.00
CA TYR A 226 5.73 -16.06 -7.41
C TYR A 226 4.90 -16.87 -8.41
N PHE A 227 4.55 -16.31 -9.58
CA PHE A 227 3.68 -16.97 -10.57
C PHE A 227 4.39 -17.40 -11.87
N LYS A 228 5.70 -17.17 -12.04
CA LYS A 228 6.49 -17.64 -13.21
C LYS A 228 6.36 -19.14 -13.47
N ASP A 229 6.35 -19.95 -12.41
CA ASP A 229 6.30 -21.41 -12.51
C ASP A 229 4.88 -21.91 -12.84
N LYS A 230 3.88 -21.04 -12.62
CA LYS A 230 2.49 -21.21 -13.07
C LYS A 230 2.27 -20.73 -14.52
N GLY A 231 3.32 -20.27 -15.17
CA GLY A 231 3.34 -19.95 -16.60
C GLY A 231 3.08 -18.50 -16.98
N VAL A 232 3.07 -17.56 -16.01
CA VAL A 232 2.73 -16.15 -16.29
C VAL A 232 3.63 -15.58 -17.39
N LYS A 233 3.01 -14.89 -18.33
CA LYS A 233 3.67 -14.26 -19.48
C LYS A 233 3.59 -12.75 -19.43
N ASN A 234 2.45 -12.22 -19.03
CA ASN A 234 2.21 -10.78 -19.05
C ASN A 234 1.71 -10.28 -17.70
N ILE A 235 2.26 -9.16 -17.25
CA ILE A 235 1.87 -8.48 -16.01
C ILE A 235 1.86 -6.98 -16.25
N ARG A 236 0.72 -6.36 -15.97
CA ARG A 236 0.49 -4.92 -16.13
C ARG A 236 -0.15 -4.37 -14.87
N PHE A 237 0.29 -3.18 -14.46
CA PHE A 237 -0.28 -2.47 -13.33
C PHE A 237 -0.85 -1.15 -13.80
N TYR A 238 -2.10 -0.85 -13.43
CA TYR A 238 -2.85 0.32 -13.85
C TYR A 238 -3.19 1.23 -12.66
N ALA A 239 -3.16 2.54 -12.91
CA ALA A 239 -3.85 3.51 -12.06
C ALA A 239 -4.96 4.18 -12.85
N GLY A 240 -6.16 4.23 -12.28
CA GLY A 240 -7.33 4.88 -12.83
C GLY A 240 -7.66 6.18 -12.12
N PHE A 241 -7.84 7.25 -12.89
CA PHE A 241 -8.21 8.56 -12.34
C PHE A 241 -9.51 9.08 -12.97
N PRO A 242 -10.38 9.71 -12.16
CA PRO A 242 -11.59 10.32 -12.67
C PRO A 242 -11.22 11.57 -13.48
N GLN A 243 -11.99 11.85 -14.53
CA GLN A 243 -11.65 12.88 -15.52
C GLN A 243 -11.31 14.25 -14.89
N HIS A 244 -12.08 14.68 -13.88
CA HIS A 244 -11.90 15.96 -13.20
C HIS A 244 -10.57 16.09 -12.46
N SER A 245 -9.95 14.96 -12.08
CA SER A 245 -8.64 14.91 -11.44
C SER A 245 -7.54 14.70 -12.46
N PHE A 246 -7.73 13.77 -13.39
CA PHE A 246 -6.78 13.46 -14.47
C PHE A 246 -6.35 14.73 -15.23
N GLU A 247 -7.32 15.55 -15.67
CA GLU A 247 -7.04 16.75 -16.47
C GLU A 247 -6.24 17.80 -15.69
N LYS A 248 -6.51 17.95 -14.39
CA LYS A 248 -5.80 18.92 -13.55
C LYS A 248 -4.39 18.46 -13.20
N ILE A 249 -4.21 17.17 -12.93
CA ILE A 249 -2.87 16.59 -12.69
C ILE A 249 -2.03 16.79 -13.95
N LEU A 250 -2.56 16.44 -15.12
CA LEU A 250 -1.86 16.61 -16.38
C LEU A 250 -1.53 18.08 -16.63
N ALA A 251 -2.47 19.01 -16.42
CA ALA A 251 -2.19 20.44 -16.57
C ALA A 251 -1.10 20.94 -15.61
N MET A 252 -1.05 20.46 -14.36
CA MET A 252 0.03 20.81 -13.43
C MET A 252 1.39 20.29 -13.90
N ILE A 253 1.44 19.09 -14.48
CA ILE A 253 2.65 18.51 -15.07
C ILE A 253 3.09 19.32 -16.28
N ASP A 254 2.18 19.60 -17.22
CA ASP A 254 2.45 20.34 -18.47
C ASP A 254 2.93 21.77 -18.20
N LEU A 255 2.46 22.39 -17.12
CA LEU A 255 2.90 23.72 -16.68
C LEU A 255 4.22 23.70 -15.88
N GLY A 256 4.85 22.53 -15.72
CA GLY A 256 6.15 22.37 -15.07
C GLY A 256 6.12 22.25 -13.54
N PHE A 257 4.94 22.24 -12.90
CA PHE A 257 4.83 22.11 -11.45
C PHE A 257 5.19 20.70 -10.94
N GLY A 258 5.28 19.71 -11.82
CA GLY A 258 5.74 18.36 -11.46
C GLY A 258 7.25 18.18 -11.43
N SER A 259 8.04 19.20 -11.80
CA SER A 259 9.50 19.07 -11.85
C SER A 259 10.12 18.90 -10.47
N LYS A 260 11.10 17.97 -10.40
CA LYS A 260 12.00 17.75 -9.26
C LYS A 260 13.30 18.55 -9.38
N GLU A 261 13.54 19.19 -10.52
CA GLU A 261 14.72 20.01 -10.72
C GLU A 261 14.58 21.33 -9.97
N GLU A 262 15.57 21.64 -9.14
CA GLU A 262 15.57 22.87 -8.35
C GLU A 262 15.70 24.09 -9.28
N ILE A 263 14.80 25.05 -9.09
CA ILE A 263 14.88 26.39 -9.69
C ILE A 263 15.31 27.40 -8.63
N PHE A 264 15.94 28.49 -9.06
CA PHE A 264 16.32 29.60 -8.18
C PHE A 264 15.24 30.68 -8.20
N PHE A 265 14.60 30.91 -7.05
CA PHE A 265 13.54 31.90 -6.89
C PHE A 265 13.84 32.78 -5.67
N ASN A 266 14.06 34.08 -5.91
CA ASN A 266 14.33 35.08 -4.86
C ASN A 266 15.41 34.68 -3.83
N GLY A 267 16.54 34.11 -4.29
CA GLY A 267 17.64 33.73 -3.39
C GLY A 267 17.54 32.31 -2.84
N VAL A 268 16.44 31.60 -3.09
CA VAL A 268 16.17 30.26 -2.54
C VAL A 268 16.07 29.24 -3.66
N LYS A 269 16.67 28.07 -3.47
CA LYS A 269 16.47 26.92 -4.35
C LYS A 269 15.19 26.18 -3.95
N ILE A 270 14.33 25.91 -4.92
CA ILE A 270 13.07 25.21 -4.69
C ILE A 270 12.76 24.29 -5.85
N ALA A 271 12.36 23.05 -5.58
CA ALA A 271 11.77 22.19 -6.59
C ALA A 271 10.29 22.57 -6.78
N PRO A 272 9.80 22.80 -8.01
CA PRO A 272 8.40 23.16 -8.26
C PRO A 272 7.38 22.22 -7.60
N VAL A 273 7.67 20.91 -7.58
CA VAL A 273 6.78 19.90 -6.96
C VAL A 273 6.66 20.05 -5.45
N ASP A 274 7.71 20.50 -4.76
CA ASP A 274 7.69 20.74 -3.32
C ASP A 274 6.85 21.97 -3.00
N PHE A 275 6.97 23.03 -3.81
CA PHE A 275 6.10 24.20 -3.70
C PHE A 275 4.63 23.84 -3.95
N LEU A 276 4.34 23.11 -5.03
CA LEU A 276 2.99 22.65 -5.35
C LEU A 276 2.38 21.86 -4.19
N THR A 277 3.16 20.96 -3.59
CA THR A 277 2.74 20.17 -2.43
C THR A 277 2.29 21.06 -1.27
N GLU A 278 3.05 22.11 -0.94
CA GLU A 278 2.70 23.05 0.13
C GLU A 278 1.48 23.92 -0.21
N VAL A 279 1.31 24.32 -1.47
CA VAL A 279 0.12 25.06 -1.93
C VAL A 279 -1.12 24.20 -1.81
N LEU A 280 -1.08 22.95 -2.29
CA LEU A 280 -2.22 22.05 -2.28
C LEU A 280 -2.69 21.67 -0.87
N LYS A 281 -1.78 21.60 0.11
CA LYS A 281 -2.13 21.39 1.54
C LYS A 281 -3.03 22.49 2.11
N ARG A 282 -3.09 23.66 1.48
CA ARG A 282 -3.92 24.79 1.91
C ARG A 282 -5.30 24.81 1.26
N ILE A 283 -5.55 23.94 0.27
CA ILE A 283 -6.85 23.85 -0.38
C ILE A 283 -7.82 23.09 0.53
N GLU A 284 -8.95 23.72 0.84
CA GLU A 284 -9.99 23.09 1.63
C GLU A 284 -10.69 21.97 0.85
N VAL A 285 -10.86 20.83 1.51
CA VAL A 285 -11.69 19.74 1.01
C VAL A 285 -13.16 20.19 1.06
N PRO A 286 -13.94 20.08 -0.02
CA PRO A 286 -15.35 20.43 -0.03
C PRO A 286 -16.13 19.69 1.07
N LYS A 287 -17.01 20.41 1.79
CA LYS A 287 -17.86 19.79 2.82
C LYS A 287 -18.72 18.68 2.21
N GLY A 288 -18.66 17.49 2.80
CA GLY A 288 -19.40 16.32 2.32
C GLY A 288 -18.74 15.58 1.16
N TYR A 289 -17.49 15.89 0.83
CA TYR A 289 -16.66 15.11 -0.09
C TYR A 289 -16.55 13.67 0.41
N LYS A 290 -16.74 12.72 -0.50
CA LYS A 290 -16.57 11.29 -0.29
C LYS A 290 -15.94 10.67 -1.52
N GLU A 291 -14.97 9.80 -1.27
CA GLU A 291 -14.28 9.00 -2.26
C GLU A 291 -14.67 7.53 -2.12
N GLU A 292 -14.79 6.86 -3.26
CA GLU A 292 -14.87 5.41 -3.35
C GLU A 292 -13.76 4.91 -4.25
N GLU A 293 -13.09 3.85 -3.82
CA GLU A 293 -12.01 3.23 -4.55
C GLU A 293 -12.35 1.78 -4.88
N ASN A 294 -11.94 1.36 -6.07
CA ASN A 294 -11.99 -0.01 -6.55
C ASN A 294 -10.56 -0.50 -6.78
N LEU A 295 -10.12 -1.44 -5.94
CA LEU A 295 -8.93 -2.24 -6.20
C LEU A 295 -9.33 -3.44 -7.03
N TRP A 296 -8.61 -3.77 -8.10
CA TRP A 296 -9.01 -4.85 -8.98
C TRP A 296 -7.83 -5.70 -9.45
N VAL A 297 -8.10 -6.98 -9.68
CA VAL A 297 -7.17 -7.94 -10.28
C VAL A 297 -7.92 -8.78 -11.30
N LYS A 298 -7.53 -8.68 -12.57
CA LYS A 298 -8.01 -9.50 -13.66
C LYS A 298 -6.94 -10.49 -14.06
N ILE A 299 -7.25 -11.78 -13.92
CA ILE A 299 -6.35 -12.87 -14.23
C ILE A 299 -6.94 -13.73 -15.34
N SER A 300 -6.13 -14.07 -16.35
CA SER A 300 -6.50 -14.99 -17.42
C SER A 300 -5.52 -16.15 -17.53
N GLY A 301 -6.04 -17.34 -17.80
CA GLY A 301 -5.23 -18.54 -17.88
C GLY A 301 -6.03 -19.77 -18.30
N GLU A 302 -5.61 -20.93 -17.82
CA GLU A 302 -6.24 -22.22 -18.15
C GLU A 302 -6.68 -22.95 -16.88
N LYS A 303 -7.87 -23.56 -16.92
CA LYS A 303 -8.33 -24.57 -15.96
C LYS A 303 -8.86 -25.76 -16.74
N ASN A 304 -8.38 -26.97 -16.47
CA ASN A 304 -8.75 -28.17 -17.22
C ASN A 304 -8.57 -28.02 -18.74
N ARG A 305 -7.52 -27.29 -19.17
CA ARG A 305 -7.22 -26.91 -20.57
C ARG A 305 -8.21 -25.95 -21.24
N GLU A 306 -9.19 -25.44 -20.51
CA GLU A 306 -10.11 -24.41 -20.99
C GLU A 306 -9.64 -23.03 -20.57
N LYS A 307 -9.78 -22.04 -21.47
CA LYS A 307 -9.46 -20.65 -21.15
C LYS A 307 -10.44 -20.12 -20.12
N LYS A 308 -9.92 -19.48 -19.08
CA LYS A 308 -10.73 -18.87 -18.03
C LYS A 308 -10.15 -17.52 -17.63
N THR A 309 -11.04 -16.56 -17.42
CA THR A 309 -10.74 -15.24 -16.86
C THR A 309 -11.52 -15.06 -15.57
N ILE A 310 -10.87 -14.52 -14.55
CA ILE A 310 -11.46 -14.19 -13.26
C ILE A 310 -11.15 -12.72 -12.99
N LEU A 311 -12.18 -11.95 -12.62
CA LEU A 311 -12.02 -10.59 -12.15
C LEU A 311 -12.28 -10.56 -10.64
N MET A 312 -11.32 -10.05 -9.89
CA MET A 312 -11.47 -9.74 -8.47
C MET A 312 -11.59 -8.23 -8.33
N GLU A 313 -12.50 -7.79 -7.47
CA GLU A 313 -12.68 -6.36 -7.13
C GLU A 313 -12.77 -6.24 -5.61
N CYS A 314 -12.20 -5.19 -5.03
CA CYS A 314 -12.42 -4.80 -3.65
C CYS A 314 -12.89 -3.35 -3.61
N ILE A 315 -14.15 -3.16 -3.20
CA ILE A 315 -14.76 -1.84 -3.08
C ILE A 315 -14.50 -1.30 -1.69
N VAL A 316 -13.90 -0.12 -1.66
CA VAL A 316 -13.47 0.58 -0.45
C VAL A 316 -14.22 1.91 -0.35
N PRO A 317 -15.22 2.02 0.55
CA PRO A 317 -15.91 3.27 0.77
C PRO A 317 -15.14 4.16 1.75
N THR A 318 -15.49 5.45 1.77
CA THR A 318 -15.26 6.27 2.97
C THR A 318 -15.85 5.61 4.23
N ILE A 319 -15.14 5.69 5.35
CA ILE A 319 -15.64 5.22 6.64
C ILE A 319 -15.73 6.41 7.58
N ASN A 320 -16.96 6.80 7.90
CA ASN A 320 -17.25 7.90 8.81
C ASN A 320 -16.47 7.75 10.13
N GLY A 321 -15.83 8.86 10.53
CA GLY A 321 -15.03 8.92 11.74
C GLY A 321 -13.68 8.24 11.62
N TRP A 322 -13.29 7.71 10.46
CA TRP A 322 -11.94 7.20 10.18
C TRP A 322 -11.19 8.09 9.20
N HIS A 323 -11.69 8.16 7.97
CA HIS A 323 -11.11 8.98 6.91
C HIS A 323 -12.13 9.20 5.78
N ASP A 324 -12.03 10.33 5.10
CA ASP A 324 -12.93 10.72 4.00
C ASP A 324 -12.42 10.29 2.61
N ALA A 325 -11.26 9.64 2.55
CA ALA A 325 -10.66 9.08 1.33
C ALA A 325 -10.41 7.57 1.51
N GLY A 326 -10.92 6.77 0.56
CA GLY A 326 -10.89 5.30 0.58
C GLY A 326 -9.46 4.76 0.57
N CYS A 327 -8.58 5.37 -0.22
CA CYS A 327 -7.16 5.00 -0.39
C CYS A 327 -6.32 5.01 0.88
N ASN A 328 -6.77 5.72 1.92
CA ASN A 328 -6.08 5.71 3.21
C ASN A 328 -6.61 4.57 4.10
N ILE A 329 -7.88 4.22 3.93
CA ILE A 329 -8.53 3.14 4.69
C ILE A 329 -7.97 1.79 4.22
N ASP A 330 -7.96 1.55 2.93
CA ASP A 330 -7.45 0.30 2.34
C ASP A 330 -5.92 0.19 2.33
N THR A 331 -5.19 1.25 2.65
CA THR A 331 -3.75 1.15 2.92
C THR A 331 -3.47 0.82 4.38
N GLY A 332 -4.09 1.54 5.32
CA GLY A 332 -3.80 1.36 6.75
C GLY A 332 -4.43 0.11 7.37
N MET A 333 -5.68 -0.19 7.02
CA MET A 333 -6.42 -1.30 7.66
C MET A 333 -5.87 -2.68 7.31
N PRO A 334 -5.53 -3.00 6.05
CA PRO A 334 -4.86 -4.26 5.70
C PRO A 334 -3.54 -4.47 6.44
N ALA A 335 -2.74 -3.42 6.63
CA ALA A 335 -1.47 -3.52 7.35
C ALA A 335 -1.71 -3.90 8.81
N SER A 336 -2.74 -3.33 9.44
CA SER A 336 -3.20 -3.74 10.77
C SER A 336 -3.68 -5.20 10.78
N ILE A 337 -4.50 -5.62 9.81
CA ILE A 337 -4.99 -7.00 9.70
C ILE A 337 -3.82 -7.98 9.61
N MET A 338 -2.88 -7.76 8.68
CA MET A 338 -1.74 -8.65 8.49
C MET A 338 -0.83 -8.67 9.73
N ALA A 339 -0.65 -7.54 10.41
CA ALA A 339 0.09 -7.49 11.67
C ALA A 339 -0.57 -8.33 12.76
N GLN A 340 -1.90 -8.26 12.88
CA GLN A 340 -2.68 -9.11 13.80
C GLN A 340 -2.57 -10.59 13.43
N MET A 341 -2.60 -10.93 12.13
CA MET A 341 -2.44 -12.30 11.67
C MET A 341 -1.04 -12.86 12.00
N VAL A 342 0.02 -12.05 11.92
CA VAL A 342 1.37 -12.44 12.37
C VAL A 342 1.41 -12.60 13.89
N LYS A 343 0.85 -11.64 14.65
CA LYS A 343 0.82 -11.68 16.12
C LYS A 343 0.07 -12.89 16.67
N ASN A 344 -1.04 -13.26 16.02
CA ASN A 344 -1.90 -14.37 16.42
C ASN A 344 -1.53 -15.70 15.74
N GLU A 345 -0.35 -15.76 15.11
CA GLU A 345 0.17 -16.96 14.45
C GLU A 345 -0.79 -17.55 13.39
N ILE A 346 -1.62 -16.73 12.75
CA ILE A 346 -2.35 -17.13 11.55
C ILE A 346 -1.36 -17.22 10.37
N ILE A 347 -0.40 -16.29 10.32
CA ILE A 347 0.75 -16.33 9.42
C ILE A 347 1.96 -16.81 10.23
N LYS A 348 2.56 -17.94 9.83
CA LYS A 348 3.62 -18.62 10.60
C LYS A 348 4.95 -18.74 9.85
N GLU A 349 4.92 -18.65 8.52
CA GLU A 349 6.09 -18.93 7.69
C GLU A 349 7.19 -17.88 7.88
N LYS A 350 8.41 -18.35 8.16
CA LYS A 350 9.56 -17.51 8.49
C LYS A 350 10.33 -17.13 7.22
N GLY A 351 10.80 -15.89 7.16
CA GLY A 351 11.47 -15.37 5.97
C GLY A 351 10.98 -13.99 5.56
N SER A 352 11.31 -13.60 4.33
CA SER A 352 10.91 -12.32 3.74
C SER A 352 9.99 -12.54 2.56
N PHE A 353 8.78 -11.98 2.64
CA PHE A 353 7.71 -12.26 1.69
C PHE A 353 6.99 -10.99 1.21
N ALA A 354 6.24 -11.15 0.14
CA ALA A 354 5.13 -10.26 -0.22
C ALA A 354 3.81 -11.00 0.08
N PRO A 355 2.66 -10.31 0.18
CA PRO A 355 1.44 -10.92 0.72
C PRO A 355 0.94 -12.14 -0.05
N GLU A 356 1.10 -12.16 -1.38
CA GLU A 356 0.65 -13.23 -2.27
C GLU A 356 1.28 -14.60 -1.92
N ALA A 357 2.41 -14.59 -1.23
CA ALA A 357 3.13 -15.80 -0.84
C ALA A 357 2.57 -16.45 0.42
N ILE A 358 2.15 -15.66 1.42
CA ILE A 358 1.94 -16.17 2.79
C ILE A 358 0.67 -15.70 3.48
N VAL A 359 -0.08 -14.74 2.93
CA VAL A 359 -1.32 -14.25 3.56
C VAL A 359 -2.50 -15.14 3.11
N PRO A 360 -3.16 -15.87 4.04
CA PRO A 360 -4.27 -16.73 3.67
C PRO A 360 -5.51 -15.90 3.30
N PRO A 361 -6.11 -16.08 2.09
CA PRO A 361 -7.17 -15.21 1.60
C PRO A 361 -8.45 -15.20 2.45
N GLU A 362 -8.97 -16.36 2.84
CA GLU A 362 -10.26 -16.45 3.54
C GLU A 362 -10.30 -15.67 4.88
N PRO A 363 -9.39 -15.89 5.84
CA PRO A 363 -9.40 -15.11 7.08
C PRO A 363 -9.10 -13.62 6.85
N PHE A 364 -8.26 -13.29 5.86
CA PHE A 364 -7.98 -11.89 5.51
C PHE A 364 -9.22 -11.19 4.96
N PHE A 365 -9.93 -11.80 4.02
CA PHE A 365 -11.17 -11.29 3.44
C PHE A 365 -12.29 -11.11 4.47
N LYS A 366 -12.39 -12.03 5.44
CA LYS A 366 -13.32 -11.89 6.56
C LYS A 366 -13.04 -10.62 7.38
N GLU A 367 -11.77 -10.33 7.64
CA GLU A 367 -11.37 -9.12 8.36
C GLU A 367 -11.53 -7.84 7.53
N LEU A 368 -11.38 -7.90 6.20
CA LEU A 368 -11.75 -6.81 5.29
C LEU A 368 -13.24 -6.49 5.40
N ARG A 369 -14.12 -7.50 5.41
CA ARG A 369 -15.57 -7.30 5.54
C ARG A 369 -15.95 -6.61 6.84
N ARG A 370 -15.32 -6.99 7.95
CA ARG A 370 -15.53 -6.33 9.25
C ARG A 370 -15.17 -4.85 9.22
N ARG A 371 -14.29 -4.46 8.30
CA ARG A 371 -13.85 -3.09 8.04
C ARG A 371 -14.54 -2.47 6.81
N LYS A 372 -15.67 -3.03 6.39
CA LYS A 372 -16.53 -2.54 5.28
C LYS A 372 -15.88 -2.54 3.90
N MET A 373 -14.79 -3.28 3.72
CA MET A 373 -14.19 -3.52 2.40
C MET A 373 -14.78 -4.81 1.83
N ILE A 374 -15.51 -4.69 0.72
CA ILE A 374 -16.26 -5.81 0.13
C ILE A 374 -15.49 -6.36 -1.05
N VAL A 375 -15.25 -7.67 -1.05
CA VAL A 375 -14.51 -8.37 -2.11
C VAL A 375 -15.49 -9.11 -3.00
N TYR A 376 -15.35 -8.91 -4.30
CA TYR A 376 -16.13 -9.55 -5.35
C TYR A 376 -15.24 -10.47 -6.19
N GLU A 377 -15.79 -11.61 -6.59
CA GLU A 377 -15.27 -12.44 -7.68
C GLU A 377 -16.30 -12.48 -8.80
N SER A 378 -15.92 -11.99 -9.98
CA SER A 378 -16.76 -11.95 -11.18
C SER A 378 -18.16 -11.42 -10.89
N GLY A 379 -18.22 -10.37 -10.05
CA GLY A 379 -19.42 -9.69 -9.60
C GLY A 379 -20.25 -10.33 -8.49
N ARG A 380 -19.77 -11.40 -7.87
CA ARG A 380 -20.39 -12.00 -6.67
C ARG A 380 -19.57 -11.66 -5.44
N VAL A 381 -20.23 -11.20 -4.37
CA VAL A 381 -19.57 -10.99 -3.07
C VAL A 381 -19.07 -12.32 -2.53
N ILE A 382 -17.81 -12.38 -2.09
CA ILE A 382 -17.18 -13.62 -1.58
C ILE A 382 -16.71 -13.53 -0.13
N ASN A 383 -16.74 -12.35 0.49
CA ASN A 383 -16.37 -12.15 1.89
C ASN A 383 -17.57 -11.81 2.74
#